data_AF-A0A5K7ZLC9-F1
#
_entry.id   AF-A0A5K7ZLC9-F1
#
_cell.length_a   1.000
_cell.length_b   1.000
_cell.length_c   1.000
_cell.angle_alpha   90.00
_cell.angle_beta   90.00
_cell.angle_gamma   90.00
#
_symmetry.space_group_name_H-M   'P 1'
#
loop_
_entity.id
_entity.type
_entity.pdbx_description
1 polymer ?
#
loop_
_entity_poly.entity_id
_entity_poly.type
_entity_poly.pdbx_seq_one_letter_code
_entity_poly.pdbx_strand_id
1 'polypeptide(L)'
;MKEQKNKANAETWFQRGYRKGEVFARHEADYDELAAVARAGSIPVGWDLYRAETLNRHLGDASFNFQAYEAGFARACKEFFDTI
;
A
#
# COMPACT_ATOMS: atom_id res chain seq x y z
N MET A 1 9.24 -37.22 8.06
CA MET A 1 8.83 -36.01 7.32
C MET A 1 7.36 -35.75 7.60
N LYS A 2 6.96 -34.47 7.62
CA LYS A 2 5.62 -33.91 7.90
C LYS A 2 5.41 -33.48 9.35
N GLU A 3 5.62 -32.19 9.58
CA GLU A 3 4.69 -31.29 10.28
C GLU A 3 5.23 -29.85 10.19
N GLN A 4 5.15 -29.27 8.99
CA GLN A 4 5.21 -27.82 8.79
C GLN A 4 3.83 -27.37 8.32
N LYS A 5 2.83 -27.55 9.19
CA LYS A 5 1.51 -26.95 8.99
C LYS A 5 1.61 -25.46 9.36
N ASN A 6 1.81 -24.65 8.33
CA ASN A 6 1.06 -23.41 8.13
C ASN A 6 1.11 -22.36 9.26
N LYS A 7 2.30 -21.81 9.57
CA LYS A 7 2.41 -20.41 9.99
C LYS A 7 2.41 -19.50 8.74
N ALA A 8 1.41 -19.65 7.87
CA ALA A 8 1.29 -18.80 6.71
C ALA A 8 0.94 -17.37 7.16
N ASN A 9 1.92 -16.48 7.03
CA ASN A 9 1.79 -15.03 6.88
C ASN A 9 0.72 -14.35 7.76
N ALA A 10 1.12 -13.89 8.94
CA ALA A 10 0.58 -12.60 9.36
C ALA A 10 1.12 -11.55 8.37
N GLU A 11 0.36 -11.27 7.32
CA GLU A 11 0.71 -10.27 6.32
C GLU A 11 0.99 -8.94 7.02
N THR A 12 2.20 -8.41 6.83
CA THR A 12 2.59 -7.14 7.45
C THR A 12 1.79 -5.99 6.82
N TRP A 13 1.65 -4.88 7.54
CA TRP A 13 1.01 -3.69 6.98
C TRP A 13 1.71 -3.19 5.71
N PHE A 14 3.03 -3.35 5.62
CA PHE A 14 3.77 -3.10 4.39
C PHE A 14 3.31 -3.97 3.23
N GLN A 15 3.18 -5.29 3.44
CA GLN A 15 2.69 -6.20 2.39
C GLN A 15 1.25 -5.89 1.98
N ARG A 16 0.39 -5.51 2.95
CA ARG A 16 -0.97 -5.02 2.66
C ARG A 16 -0.97 -3.77 1.79
N GLY A 17 -0.15 -2.80 2.17
CA GLY A 17 0.06 -1.56 1.42
C GLY A 17 0.52 -1.85 0.00
N TYR A 18 1.54 -2.68 -0.13
CA TYR A 18 2.12 -3.08 -1.41
C TYR A 18 1.08 -3.71 -2.33
N ARG A 19 0.33 -4.71 -1.85
CA ARG A 19 -0.71 -5.36 -2.64
C ARG A 19 -1.80 -4.38 -3.08
N LYS A 20 -2.17 -3.43 -2.20
CA LYS A 20 -3.13 -2.38 -2.56
C LYS A 20 -2.56 -1.40 -3.58
N GLY A 21 -1.30 -1.01 -3.45
CA GLY A 21 -0.61 -0.18 -4.41
C GLY A 21 -0.47 -0.83 -5.78
N GLU A 22 -0.24 -2.15 -5.87
CA GLU A 22 -0.21 -2.87 -7.15
C GLU A 22 -1.56 -2.84 -7.87
N VAL A 23 -2.67 -3.05 -7.14
CA VAL A 23 -4.02 -3.02 -7.72
C VAL A 23 -4.34 -1.60 -8.18
N PHE A 24 -4.07 -0.61 -7.32
CA PHE A 24 -4.26 0.79 -7.62
C PHE A 24 -3.48 1.17 -8.88
N ALA A 25 -2.19 0.85 -8.93
CA ALA A 25 -1.32 1.21 -10.04
C ALA A 25 -1.72 0.59 -11.38
N ARG A 26 -2.27 -0.64 -11.37
CA ARG A 26 -2.67 -1.36 -12.60
C ARG A 26 -4.04 -0.97 -13.13
N HIS A 27 -4.96 -0.56 -12.26
CA HIS A 27 -6.38 -0.52 -12.60
C HIS A 27 -7.08 0.79 -12.24
N GLU A 28 -6.54 1.58 -11.31
CA GLU A 28 -7.23 2.75 -10.75
C GLU A 28 -6.47 4.05 -11.03
N ALA A 29 -5.14 4.01 -11.01
CA ALA A 29 -4.28 5.19 -11.10
C ALA A 29 -4.04 5.62 -12.55
N ASP A 30 -4.16 6.93 -12.80
CA ASP A 30 -3.62 7.55 -14.00
C ASP A 30 -2.11 7.80 -13.89
N TYR A 31 -1.45 8.09 -15.03
CA TYR A 31 0.00 8.33 -15.06
C TYR A 31 0.45 9.46 -14.12
N ASP A 32 -0.32 10.55 -14.02
CA ASP A 32 0.02 11.69 -13.16
C ASP A 32 -0.05 11.32 -11.67
N GLU A 33 -1.05 10.52 -11.29
CA GLU A 33 -1.21 9.99 -9.93
C GLU A 33 -0.05 9.06 -9.55
N LEU A 34 0.33 8.16 -10.46
CA LEU A 34 1.51 7.30 -10.30
C LEU A 34 2.80 8.09 -10.19
N ALA A 35 2.98 9.10 -11.04
CA ALA A 35 4.15 9.97 -11.01
C ALA A 35 4.21 10.76 -9.70
N ALA A 36 3.07 11.24 -9.18
CA ALA A 36 2.99 11.94 -7.91
C ALA A 36 3.40 11.04 -6.74
N VAL A 37 2.88 9.80 -6.67
CA VAL A 37 3.26 8.81 -5.65
C VAL A 37 4.74 8.45 -5.77
N ALA A 38 5.23 8.19 -6.98
CA ALA A 38 6.62 7.82 -7.22
C ALA A 38 7.63 8.92 -6.83
N ARG A 39 7.27 10.20 -7.06
CA ARG A 39 8.06 11.37 -6.65
C ARG A 39 8.01 11.61 -5.14
N ALA A 40 6.83 11.48 -4.54
CA ALA A 40 6.62 11.72 -3.11
C ALA A 40 7.16 10.57 -2.23
N GLY A 41 7.27 9.35 -2.78
CA GLY A 41 7.65 8.16 -2.02
C GLY A 41 6.66 7.78 -0.92
N SER A 42 5.44 8.31 -0.99
CA SER A 42 4.37 8.23 0.01
C SER A 42 3.01 8.49 -0.67
N ILE A 43 1.91 8.35 0.06
CA ILE A 43 0.60 8.78 -0.45
C ILE A 43 0.61 10.32 -0.48
N PRO A 44 0.37 10.96 -1.64
CA PRO A 44 0.46 12.42 -1.78
C PRO A 44 -0.40 13.17 -0.75
N VAL A 45 0.08 14.33 -0.29
CA VAL A 45 -0.64 15.15 0.69
C VAL A 45 -2.03 15.56 0.19
N GLY A 46 -2.21 15.79 -1.11
CA GLY A 46 -3.51 16.12 -1.70
C GLY A 46 -4.54 14.97 -1.70
N TRP A 47 -4.18 13.79 -1.20
CA TRP A 47 -5.05 12.61 -1.14
C TRP A 47 -5.60 12.38 0.27
N ASP A 48 -5.91 13.46 0.99
CA ASP A 48 -6.43 13.41 2.36
C ASP A 48 -7.69 12.53 2.47
N LEU A 49 -8.54 12.50 1.44
CA LEU A 49 -9.70 11.60 1.41
C LEU A 49 -9.28 10.12 1.41
N TYR A 50 -8.31 9.72 0.59
CA TYR A 50 -7.81 8.34 0.57
C TYR A 50 -7.14 7.95 1.89
N ARG A 51 -6.36 8.88 2.46
CA ARG A 51 -5.70 8.70 3.77
C ARG A 51 -6.74 8.55 4.87
N ALA A 52 -7.76 9.41 4.90
CA ALA A 52 -8.85 9.37 5.87
C ALA A 52 -9.68 8.09 5.72
N GLU A 53 -9.98 7.66 4.51
CA GLU A 53 -10.75 6.42 4.27
C GLU A 53 -9.96 5.18 4.74
N THR A 54 -8.65 5.16 4.48
CA THR A 54 -7.74 4.09 4.93
C THR A 54 -7.66 4.05 6.45
N LEU A 55 -7.48 5.21 7.10
CA LEU A 55 -7.46 5.33 8.56
C LEU A 55 -8.80 4.92 9.17
N ASN A 56 -9.92 5.36 8.58
CA ASN A 56 -11.26 5.03 9.05
C ASN A 56 -11.56 3.52 8.94
N ARG A 57 -11.11 2.87 7.86
CA ARG A 57 -11.24 1.41 7.68
C ARG A 57 -10.54 0.62 8.79
N HIS A 58 -9.50 1.19 9.38
CA HIS A 58 -8.70 0.57 10.44
C HIS A 58 -8.84 1.27 11.80
N LEU A 59 -9.87 2.09 11.99
CA LEU A 59 -10.06 2.95 13.17
C LEU A 59 -10.20 2.20 14.52
N GLY A 60 -10.33 0.88 14.50
CA GLY A 60 -10.37 0.03 15.71
C GLY A 60 -9.22 -0.96 15.82
N ASP A 61 -8.28 -0.96 14.87
CA ASP A 61 -7.16 -1.90 14.85
C ASP A 61 -5.92 -1.25 15.46
N ALA A 62 -5.66 -1.56 16.74
CA ALA A 62 -4.52 -1.00 17.48
C ALA A 62 -3.16 -1.46 16.92
N SER A 63 -3.14 -2.48 16.06
CA SER A 63 -1.92 -2.92 15.38
C SER A 63 -1.68 -2.15 14.08
N PHE A 64 -2.64 -1.35 13.62
CA PHE A 64 -2.56 -0.64 12.34
C PHE A 64 -1.39 0.33 12.31
N ASN A 65 -0.47 0.07 11.38
CA ASN A 65 0.66 0.94 11.11
C ASN A 65 0.49 1.60 9.74
N PHE A 66 -0.09 2.79 9.75
CA PHE A 66 -0.33 3.57 8.53
C PHE A 66 0.95 3.86 7.77
N GLN A 67 2.06 4.19 8.45
CA GLN A 67 3.34 4.48 7.82
C GLN A 67 3.91 3.25 7.09
N ALA A 68 3.82 2.06 7.70
CA ALA A 68 4.25 0.82 7.05
C ALA A 68 3.37 0.49 5.83
N TYR A 69 2.05 0.68 5.96
CA TYR A 69 1.11 0.52 4.84
C TYR A 69 1.42 1.49 3.70
N GLU A 70 1.57 2.77 4.00
CA GLU A 70 1.90 3.81 3.02
C GLU A 70 3.21 3.53 2.30
N ALA A 71 4.25 3.11 3.02
CA ALA A 71 5.54 2.76 2.43
C ALA A 71 5.41 1.59 1.44
N GLY A 72 4.62 0.57 1.78
CA GLY A 72 4.32 -0.55 0.88
C GLY A 72 3.57 -0.09 -0.36
N PHE A 73 2.53 0.72 -0.18
CA PHE A 73 1.72 1.27 -1.26
C PHE A 73 2.55 2.07 -2.25
N ALA A 74 3.34 3.02 -1.74
CA ALA A 74 4.19 3.87 -2.57
C ALA A 74 5.26 3.05 -3.30
N ARG A 75 5.81 2.01 -2.64
CA ARG A 75 6.76 1.10 -3.26
C ARG A 75 6.17 0.40 -4.47
N ALA A 76 4.98 -0.18 -4.35
CA ALA A 76 4.31 -0.85 -5.47
C ALA A 76 4.00 0.12 -6.63
N CYS A 77 3.49 1.32 -6.33
CA CYS A 77 3.22 2.33 -7.35
C CYS A 77 4.49 2.74 -8.09
N LYS A 78 5.61 2.91 -7.36
CA LYS A 78 6.91 3.24 -7.95
C LYS A 78 7.44 2.11 -8.84
N GLU A 79 7.37 0.86 -8.39
CA GLU A 79 7.84 -0.29 -9.19
C GLU A 79 7.02 -0.47 -10.47
N PHE A 80 5.71 -0.24 -10.40
CA PHE A 80 4.88 -0.23 -11.58
C PHE A 80 5.23 0.93 -12.52
N PHE A 81 5.37 2.15 -12.00
CA PHE A 81 5.75 3.33 -12.78
C PHE A 81 7.09 3.18 -13.50
N ASP A 82 8.08 2.55 -12.87
CA ASP A 82 9.41 2.29 -13.47
C ASP A 82 9.35 1.23 -14.59
N THR A 83 8.30 0.42 -14.63
CA THR A 83 8.11 -0.67 -15.60
C THR A 83 7.38 -0.23 -16.87
N ILE A 84 6.72 0.94 -16.86
CA ILE A 84 5.96 1.50 -17.99
C ILE A 84 6.86 2.40 -18.83
#